data_AF-A0A2P4YHG8-F1
#
_entry.id   AF-A0A2P4YHG8-F1
#
_cell.length_a   1.000
_cell.length_b   1.000
_cell.length_c   1.000
_cell.angle_alpha   90.00
_cell.angle_beta   90.00
_cell.angle_gamma   90.00
#
_symmetry.space_group_name_H-M   'P 1'
#
loop_
_entity.id
_entity.type
_entity.pdbx_description
1 polymer ?
#
loop_
_entity_poly.entity_id
_entity_poly.type
_entity_poly.pdbx_seq_one_letter_code
_entity_poly.pdbx_strand_id
1 'polypeptide(L)'
;MESMKADLRLAFEPPQDESIQRSAFLALKQGHMSMLEYIQHARHLVSCLTANPMDMVTQIHVFISGMNAGYQRFYLTRKTPSTLEEAFAIALREDYSVTASQAFDVSRPITHGPEPEPMEVDAIPHYGGRREPTSSTRTSHSPSTRTPRSMRCFRCQKPGHRAAVCHAPTPVVTNVSVANDVAVAHPALNGDNQ
;
A
#
# COMPACT_ATOMS: atom_id res chain seq x y z
N MET A 1 53.82 13.82 -22.83
CA MET A 1 53.17 14.95 -22.12
C MET A 1 52.21 14.40 -21.05
N GLU A 2 51.69 13.19 -21.26
CA GLU A 2 50.81 12.45 -20.35
C GLU A 2 51.39 12.21 -18.96
N SER A 3 52.70 11.92 -18.84
CA SER A 3 53.37 11.66 -17.55
C SER A 3 53.30 12.88 -16.61
N MET A 4 53.56 14.08 -17.12
CA MET A 4 53.50 15.32 -16.33
C MET A 4 52.06 15.63 -15.88
N LYS A 5 51.08 15.35 -16.73
CA LYS A 5 49.65 15.54 -16.40
C LYS A 5 49.18 14.55 -15.33
N ALA A 6 49.65 13.30 -15.37
CA ALA A 6 49.38 12.31 -14.35
C ALA A 6 50.05 12.67 -13.02
N ASP A 7 51.31 13.13 -13.04
CA ASP A 7 52.02 13.59 -11.84
C ASP A 7 51.35 14.79 -11.18
N LEU A 8 50.92 15.78 -11.96
CA LEU A 8 50.19 16.94 -11.45
C LEU A 8 48.83 16.53 -10.85
N ARG A 9 48.11 15.58 -11.46
CA ARG A 9 46.90 15.04 -10.85
C ARG A 9 47.23 14.37 -9.51
N LEU A 10 48.19 13.44 -9.49
CA LEU A 10 48.53 12.72 -8.27
C LEU A 10 48.97 13.66 -7.12
N ALA A 11 49.69 14.74 -7.43
CA ALA A 11 50.21 15.68 -6.44
C ALA A 11 49.15 16.63 -5.84
N PHE A 12 48.09 16.94 -6.59
CA PHE A 12 47.07 17.93 -6.21
C PHE A 12 45.66 17.33 -6.02
N GLU A 13 45.46 16.06 -6.39
CA GLU A 13 44.21 15.35 -6.15
C GLU A 13 44.13 15.06 -4.65
N PRO A 14 43.11 15.59 -3.94
CA PRO A 14 42.93 15.29 -2.53
C PRO A 14 42.85 13.78 -2.33
N PRO A 15 43.16 13.26 -1.13
CA PRO A 15 42.89 11.86 -0.77
C PRO A 15 41.37 11.60 -0.79
N GLN A 16 40.80 11.49 -1.99
CA GLN A 16 39.45 10.99 -2.19
C GLN A 16 39.53 9.49 -2.03
N ASP A 17 39.19 9.03 -0.84
CA ASP A 17 39.00 7.62 -0.62
C ASP A 17 37.68 7.21 -1.31
N GLU A 18 37.78 6.85 -2.60
CA GLU A 18 36.66 6.32 -3.37
C GLU A 18 36.01 5.10 -2.70
N SER A 19 36.76 4.35 -1.89
CA SER A 19 36.22 3.21 -1.16
C SER A 19 35.26 3.67 -0.05
N ILE A 20 35.62 4.72 0.69
CA ILE A 20 34.75 5.35 1.68
C ILE A 20 33.52 5.95 1.00
N GLN A 21 33.69 6.68 -0.10
CA GLN A 21 32.58 7.31 -0.82
C GLN A 21 31.62 6.28 -1.41
N ARG A 22 32.17 5.20 -1.98
CA ARG A 22 31.38 4.06 -2.47
C ARG A 22 30.63 3.39 -1.33
N SER A 23 31.28 3.13 -0.21
CA SER A 23 30.63 2.56 0.98
C SER A 23 29.53 3.48 1.50
N ALA A 24 29.76 4.79 1.55
CA ALA A 24 28.78 5.78 1.99
C ALA A 24 27.57 5.81 1.05
N PHE A 25 27.79 5.74 -0.27
CA PHE A 25 26.71 5.67 -1.24
C PHE A 25 25.93 4.36 -1.11
N LEU A 26 26.58 3.20 -1.01
CA LEU A 26 25.89 1.92 -0.84
C LEU A 26 25.07 1.86 0.46
N ALA A 27 25.47 2.60 1.50
CA ALA A 27 24.75 2.74 2.76
C ALA A 27 23.76 3.92 2.78
N LEU A 28 23.57 4.62 1.66
CA LEU A 28 22.76 5.84 1.55
C LEU A 28 21.31 5.58 2.00
N LYS A 29 20.84 6.39 2.95
CA LYS A 29 19.45 6.39 3.44
C LYS A 29 18.95 7.83 3.57
N GLN A 30 17.68 8.05 3.24
CA GLN A 30 17.05 9.36 3.36
C GLN A 30 16.92 9.78 4.82
N GLY A 31 16.44 8.89 5.69
CA GLY A 31 16.33 9.18 7.13
C GLY A 31 15.49 10.43 7.39
N HIS A 32 16.06 11.43 8.05
CA HIS A 32 15.39 12.69 8.35
C HIS A 32 15.64 13.81 7.33
N MET A 33 16.38 13.52 6.25
CA MET A 33 16.69 14.51 5.21
C MET A 33 15.45 14.82 4.37
N SER A 34 15.29 16.10 4.01
CA SER A 34 14.35 16.48 2.96
C SER A 34 14.70 15.80 1.64
N MET A 35 13.75 15.71 0.71
CA MET A 35 14.00 15.10 -0.59
C MET A 35 15.15 15.79 -1.34
N LEU A 36 15.24 17.12 -1.24
CA LEU A 36 16.28 17.90 -1.90
C LEU A 36 17.67 17.61 -1.32
N GLU A 37 17.81 17.63 0.02
CA GLU A 37 19.08 17.32 0.69
C GLU A 37 19.52 15.90 0.38
N TYR A 38 18.58 14.95 0.36
CA TYR A 38 18.86 13.56 0.03
C TYR A 38 19.42 13.41 -1.39
N ILE A 39 18.82 14.09 -2.37
CA ILE A 39 19.28 14.11 -3.76
C ILE A 39 20.64 14.78 -3.90
N GLN A 40 20.85 15.89 -3.20
CA GLN A 40 22.14 16.59 -3.23
C GLN A 40 23.25 15.70 -2.66
N HIS A 41 23.00 15.01 -1.55
CA HIS A 41 23.94 14.08 -0.95
C HIS A 41 24.23 12.89 -1.88
N ALA A 42 23.20 12.29 -2.47
CA ALA A 42 23.36 11.22 -3.46
C ALA A 42 24.22 11.67 -4.65
N ARG A 43 23.92 12.85 -5.22
CA ARG A 43 24.68 13.42 -6.34
C ARG A 43 26.13 13.69 -5.97
N HIS A 44 26.38 14.21 -4.77
CA HIS A 44 27.73 14.47 -4.28
C HIS A 44 28.54 13.18 -4.19
N LEU A 45 28.00 12.15 -3.53
CA LEU A 45 28.67 10.85 -3.39
C LEU A 45 28.99 10.22 -4.75
N VAL A 46 28.08 10.29 -5.72
CA VAL A 46 28.34 9.80 -7.09
C VAL A 46 29.41 10.64 -7.78
N SER A 47 29.41 11.97 -7.60
CA SER A 47 30.41 12.85 -8.21
C SER A 47 31.84 12.60 -7.70
N CYS A 48 31.99 12.05 -6.48
CA CYS A 48 33.27 11.66 -5.93
C CYS A 48 33.84 10.38 -6.57
N LEU A 49 33.02 9.57 -7.23
CA LEU A 49 33.44 8.30 -7.85
C LEU A 49 33.92 8.54 -9.29
N THR A 50 35.05 9.23 -9.44
CA THR A 50 35.53 9.70 -10.75
C THR A 50 36.36 8.66 -11.52
N ALA A 51 37.17 7.85 -10.84
CA ALA A 51 38.06 6.89 -11.47
C ALA A 51 37.34 5.56 -11.74
N ASN A 52 36.49 5.13 -10.81
CA ASN A 52 35.71 3.90 -10.93
C ASN A 52 34.23 4.17 -10.59
N PRO A 53 33.41 4.65 -11.55
CA PRO A 53 32.00 4.89 -11.31
C PRO A 53 31.23 3.57 -11.14
N MET A 54 30.16 3.60 -10.35
CA MET A 54 29.26 2.44 -10.23
C MET A 54 28.36 2.32 -11.45
N ASP A 55 27.91 1.09 -11.75
CA ASP A 55 26.89 0.86 -12.77
C ASP A 55 25.61 1.65 -12.49
N MET A 56 24.96 2.11 -13.55
CA MET A 56 23.83 3.02 -13.45
C MET A 56 22.60 2.37 -12.82
N VAL A 57 22.39 1.07 -13.06
CA VAL A 57 21.31 0.30 -12.41
C VAL A 57 21.54 0.26 -10.90
N THR A 58 22.80 0.06 -10.48
CA THR A 58 23.17 0.06 -9.07
C THR A 58 22.93 1.43 -8.44
N GLN A 59 23.32 2.52 -9.10
CA GLN A 59 23.10 3.88 -8.60
C GLN A 59 21.62 4.19 -8.38
N ILE A 60 20.79 3.89 -9.39
CA ILE A 60 19.35 4.08 -9.35
C ILE A 60 18.72 3.22 -8.25
N HIS A 61 19.09 1.94 -8.18
CA HIS A 61 18.57 1.02 -7.17
C HIS A 61 18.88 1.52 -5.76
N VAL A 62 20.13 1.88 -5.48
CA VAL A 62 20.55 2.36 -4.16
C VAL A 62 19.80 3.63 -3.78
N PHE A 63 19.66 4.58 -4.71
CA PHE A 63 18.87 5.79 -4.48
C PHE A 63 17.42 5.46 -4.13
N ILE A 64 16.70 4.70 -4.97
CA ILE A 64 15.29 4.35 -4.72
C ILE A 64 15.15 3.54 -3.41
N SER A 65 16.11 2.67 -3.11
CA SER A 65 16.08 1.82 -1.94
C SER A 65 16.51 2.51 -0.64
N GLY A 66 17.23 3.62 -0.73
CA GLY A 66 17.56 4.46 0.40
C GLY A 66 16.45 5.44 0.77
N MET A 67 15.50 5.73 -0.14
CA MET A 67 14.35 6.59 0.14
C MET A 67 13.46 6.03 1.25
N ASN A 68 12.86 6.94 2.03
CA ASN A 68 11.86 6.57 3.03
C ASN A 68 10.66 5.88 2.37
N ALA A 69 9.99 5.01 3.12
CA ALA A 69 8.76 4.39 2.66
C ALA A 69 7.69 5.48 2.44
N GLY A 70 7.07 5.48 1.25
CA GLY A 70 6.13 6.51 0.87
C GLY A 70 5.77 6.45 -0.61
N TYR A 71 4.93 7.40 -1.03
CA TYR A 71 4.43 7.49 -2.39
C TYR A 71 5.55 7.70 -3.41
N GLN A 72 6.55 8.54 -3.09
CA GLN A 72 7.67 8.86 -3.98
C GLN A 72 8.48 7.60 -4.33
N ARG A 73 8.85 6.80 -3.32
CA ARG A 73 9.56 5.52 -3.50
C ARG A 73 8.74 4.51 -4.30
N PHE A 74 7.45 4.41 -3.97
CA PHE A 74 6.52 3.51 -4.68
C PHE A 74 6.41 3.87 -6.16
N TYR A 75 6.24 5.16 -6.47
CA TYR A 75 6.10 5.65 -7.83
C TYR A 75 7.37 5.38 -8.65
N LEU A 76 8.55 5.66 -8.09
CA LEU A 76 9.85 5.40 -8.74
C LEU A 76 10.08 3.92 -9.03
N THR A 77 9.72 3.04 -8.09
CA THR A 77 9.85 1.59 -8.27
C THR A 77 9.01 1.09 -9.47
N ARG A 78 7.86 1.72 -9.74
CA ARG A 78 7.01 1.40 -10.90
C ARG A 78 7.45 2.06 -12.20
N LYS A 79 7.98 3.28 -12.12
CA LYS A 79 8.37 4.06 -13.32
C LYS A 79 9.67 3.57 -13.96
N THR A 80 10.50 2.85 -13.21
CA THR A 80 11.77 2.27 -13.67
C THR A 80 12.62 3.29 -14.45
N PRO A 81 13.12 4.35 -13.77
CA PRO A 81 13.91 5.38 -14.42
C PRO A 81 15.18 4.79 -15.06
N SER A 82 15.58 5.38 -16.18
CA SER A 82 16.73 4.94 -16.98
C SER A 82 18.04 5.59 -16.57
N THR A 83 17.96 6.73 -15.89
CA THR A 83 19.10 7.53 -15.41
C THR A 83 18.88 8.00 -13.97
N LEU A 84 19.96 8.34 -13.28
CA LEU A 84 19.89 8.84 -11.92
C LEU A 84 19.25 10.24 -11.88
N GLU A 85 19.52 11.09 -12.87
CA GLU A 85 18.94 12.41 -13.03
C GLU A 85 17.42 12.34 -13.25
N GLU A 86 16.94 11.38 -14.04
CA GLU A 86 15.51 11.13 -14.20
C GLU A 86 14.88 10.72 -12.87
N ALA A 87 15.53 9.83 -12.11
CA ALA A 87 15.07 9.43 -10.78
C ALA A 87 14.99 10.64 -9.83
N PHE A 88 15.98 11.54 -9.84
CA PHE A 88 15.99 12.78 -9.06
C PHE A 88 14.85 13.72 -9.45
N ALA A 89 14.63 13.94 -10.74
CA ALA A 89 13.58 14.81 -11.24
C ALA A 89 12.19 14.29 -10.87
N ILE A 90 11.97 12.96 -10.97
CA ILE A 90 10.73 12.32 -10.52
C ILE A 90 10.57 12.48 -9.01
N ALA A 91 11.60 12.17 -8.22
CA ALA A 91 11.54 12.25 -6.76
C ALA A 91 11.14 13.66 -6.27
N LEU A 92 11.76 14.71 -6.81
CA LEU A 92 11.42 16.11 -6.48
C LEU A 92 10.00 16.48 -6.90
N ARG A 93 9.58 16.07 -8.11
CA ARG A 93 8.23 16.38 -8.60
C ARG A 93 7.18 15.76 -7.69
N GLU A 94 7.30 14.48 -7.35
CA GLU A 94 6.31 13.81 -6.51
C GLU A 94 6.33 14.34 -5.06
N ASP A 95 7.50 14.73 -4.53
CA ASP A 95 7.60 15.36 -3.22
C ASP A 95 6.88 16.72 -3.17
N TYR A 96 7.05 17.52 -4.23
CA TYR A 96 6.30 18.75 -4.41
C TYR A 96 4.79 18.49 -4.56
N SER A 97 4.38 17.50 -5.35
CA SER A 97 2.96 17.16 -5.52
C SER A 97 2.28 16.78 -4.21
N VAL A 98 2.95 16.00 -3.35
CA VAL A 98 2.46 15.64 -2.01
C VAL A 98 2.35 16.89 -1.13
N THR A 99 3.40 17.71 -1.09
CA THR A 99 3.45 18.93 -0.27
C THR A 99 2.39 19.94 -0.70
N ALA A 100 2.23 20.15 -2.01
CA ALA A 100 1.21 21.03 -2.57
C ALA A 100 -0.20 20.53 -2.22
N SER A 101 -0.46 19.23 -2.36
CA SER A 101 -1.77 18.64 -2.02
C SER A 101 -2.13 18.87 -0.55
N GLN A 102 -1.18 18.75 0.37
CA GLN A 102 -1.39 19.05 1.79
C GLN A 102 -1.66 20.54 2.02
N ALA A 103 -0.94 21.43 1.35
CA ALA A 103 -1.17 22.87 1.46
C ALA A 103 -2.58 23.28 0.98
N PHE A 104 -3.08 22.65 -0.09
CA PHE A 104 -4.44 22.87 -0.58
C PHE A 104 -5.51 22.28 0.35
N ASP A 105 -5.23 21.16 1.03
CA ASP A 105 -6.16 20.57 2.01
C ASP A 105 -6.30 21.46 3.25
N VAL A 106 -5.19 22.00 3.75
CA VAL A 106 -5.17 22.94 4.90
C VAL A 106 -5.80 24.30 4.55
N SER A 107 -5.65 24.74 3.30
CA SER A 107 -6.19 26.02 2.84
C SER A 107 -7.64 25.93 2.37
N ARG A 108 -8.22 24.72 2.29
CA ARG A 108 -9.64 24.56 1.99
C ARG A 108 -10.41 25.02 3.24
N PRO A 109 -11.18 26.11 3.17
CA PRO A 109 -12.10 26.39 4.26
C PRO A 109 -12.99 25.16 4.40
N ILE A 110 -13.27 24.73 5.64
CA ILE A 110 -14.43 23.88 5.94
C ILE A 110 -15.66 24.72 5.62
N THR A 111 -15.86 24.98 4.34
CA THR A 111 -17.15 25.32 3.81
C THR A 111 -17.91 24.03 3.94
N HIS A 112 -19.00 24.07 4.71
CA HIS A 112 -20.12 23.19 4.46
C HIS A 112 -20.55 23.46 3.01
N GLY A 113 -19.83 22.88 2.05
CA GLY A 113 -20.38 22.64 0.74
C GLY A 113 -21.67 21.85 0.97
N PRO A 114 -22.69 22.00 0.11
CA PRO A 114 -23.90 21.21 0.23
C PRO A 114 -23.47 19.76 0.44
N GLU A 115 -23.87 19.21 1.59
CA GLU A 115 -23.71 17.80 1.90
C GLU A 115 -24.06 17.04 0.62
N PRO A 116 -23.19 16.15 0.10
CA PRO A 116 -23.51 15.41 -1.10
C PRO A 116 -24.87 14.78 -0.87
N GLU A 117 -25.86 15.27 -1.64
CA GLU A 117 -27.26 14.94 -1.40
C GLU A 117 -27.34 13.42 -1.40
N PRO A 118 -27.87 12.79 -0.34
CA PRO A 118 -27.96 11.36 -0.26
C PRO A 118 -28.64 10.88 -1.54
N MET A 119 -27.93 10.09 -2.34
CA MET A 119 -28.53 9.53 -3.55
C MET A 119 -29.81 8.83 -3.11
N GLU A 120 -30.95 9.27 -3.64
CA GLU A 120 -32.23 8.60 -3.41
C GLU A 120 -32.10 7.19 -3.97
N VAL A 121 -31.86 6.24 -3.08
CA VAL A 121 -31.90 4.83 -3.39
C VAL A 121 -33.37 4.49 -3.60
N ASP A 122 -33.80 4.47 -4.86
CA ASP A 122 -35.11 3.96 -5.23
C ASP A 122 -35.30 2.58 -4.61
N ALA A 123 -36.26 2.48 -3.68
CA ALA A 123 -36.70 1.20 -3.19
C ALA A 123 -37.21 0.44 -4.40
N ILE A 124 -36.49 -0.63 -4.78
CA ILE A 124 -36.89 -1.56 -5.83
C ILE A 124 -38.38 -1.86 -5.61
N PRO A 125 -39.28 -1.49 -6.54
CA PRO A 125 -40.67 -1.86 -6.43
C PRO A 125 -40.71 -3.37 -6.29
N HIS A 126 -41.11 -3.85 -5.12
CA HIS A 126 -41.48 -5.25 -4.98
C HIS A 126 -42.61 -5.46 -5.97
N TYR A 127 -42.31 -6.11 -7.10
CA TYR A 127 -43.30 -6.65 -7.99
C TYR A 127 -44.09 -7.65 -7.17
N GLY A 128 -45.19 -7.16 -6.60
CA GLY A 128 -46.15 -7.88 -5.80
C GLY A 128 -46.90 -8.84 -6.73
N GLY A 129 -46.25 -9.95 -7.06
CA GLY A 129 -46.90 -11.12 -7.62
C GLY A 129 -47.85 -11.72 -6.58
N ARG A 130 -49.06 -11.16 -6.53
CA ARG A 130 -50.34 -11.83 -6.23
C ARG A 130 -50.46 -12.53 -4.87
N ARG A 131 -51.21 -11.90 -3.95
CA ARG A 131 -52.57 -12.33 -3.51
C ARG A 131 -53.08 -11.37 -2.43
N GLU A 132 -54.05 -10.54 -2.81
CA GLU A 132 -54.91 -9.76 -1.91
C GLU A 132 -55.73 -10.68 -0.98
N PRO A 133 -56.15 -10.16 0.19
CA PRO A 133 -57.58 -9.94 0.33
C PRO A 133 -57.97 -8.58 0.91
N THR A 134 -58.88 -7.93 0.18
CA THR A 134 -60.09 -7.21 0.63
C THR A 134 -59.96 -5.93 1.47
N SER A 135 -60.31 -4.84 0.77
CA SER A 135 -61.38 -3.91 1.16
C SER A 135 -61.13 -2.88 2.27
N SER A 136 -61.05 -1.64 1.77
CA SER A 136 -61.85 -0.50 2.19
C SER A 136 -61.39 0.35 3.38
N THR A 137 -61.30 1.64 3.04
CA THR A 137 -61.65 2.83 3.83
C THR A 137 -60.47 3.65 4.34
N ARG A 138 -60.48 4.90 3.88
CA ARG A 138 -59.70 6.04 4.35
C ARG A 138 -59.75 6.14 5.87
N THR A 139 -58.59 6.13 6.54
CA THR A 139 -58.38 6.87 7.79
C THR A 139 -56.91 7.19 7.98
N SER A 140 -56.68 8.47 8.27
CA SER A 140 -55.46 9.06 8.79
C SER A 140 -55.05 8.43 10.12
N HIS A 141 -53.74 8.24 10.28
CA HIS A 141 -53.03 7.91 11.52
C HIS A 141 -53.32 6.51 12.09
N SER A 142 -52.42 5.58 11.80
CA SER A 142 -52.19 4.42 12.66
C SER A 142 -50.69 4.25 12.87
N PRO A 143 -50.20 4.32 14.12
CA PRO A 143 -48.83 3.92 14.44
C PRO A 143 -48.74 2.43 14.20
N SER A 144 -48.02 2.03 13.16
CA SER A 144 -47.85 0.61 12.84
C SER A 144 -47.20 -0.09 14.03
N THR A 145 -47.99 -0.92 14.68
CA THR A 145 -47.63 -1.92 15.66
C THR A 145 -46.80 -3.03 15.00
N ARG A 146 -45.64 -2.69 14.44
CA ARG A 146 -44.55 -3.67 14.29
C ARG A 146 -43.75 -3.62 15.57
N THR A 147 -44.13 -4.48 16.50
CA THR A 147 -43.29 -4.88 17.63
C THR A 147 -41.83 -4.89 17.18
N PRO A 148 -40.92 -4.16 17.85
CA PRO A 148 -39.51 -4.25 17.53
C PRO A 148 -39.15 -5.69 17.81
N ARG A 149 -38.87 -6.48 16.77
CA ARG A 149 -38.29 -7.81 16.96
C ARG A 149 -37.02 -7.55 17.74
N SER A 150 -37.04 -7.89 19.03
CA SER A 150 -35.94 -7.57 19.94
C SER A 150 -34.66 -8.11 19.31
N MET A 151 -33.72 -7.23 18.99
CA MET A 151 -32.44 -7.63 18.44
C MET A 151 -31.85 -8.75 19.30
N ARG A 152 -31.56 -9.89 18.67
CA ARG A 152 -30.95 -11.05 19.33
C ARG A 152 -29.45 -10.92 19.22
N CYS A 153 -28.73 -11.30 20.28
CA CYS A 153 -27.29 -11.36 20.25
C CYS A 153 -26.81 -12.37 19.19
N PHE A 154 -25.91 -11.96 18.29
CA PHE A 154 -25.37 -12.86 17.26
C PHE A 154 -24.53 -14.02 17.81
N ARG A 155 -24.08 -13.96 19.07
CA ARG A 155 -23.35 -15.05 19.74
C ARG A 155 -24.28 -16.09 20.37
N CYS A 156 -25.29 -15.65 21.14
CA CYS A 156 -26.11 -16.56 21.96
C CYS A 156 -27.62 -16.56 21.61
N GLN A 157 -28.04 -15.78 20.61
CA GLN A 157 -29.42 -15.61 20.14
C GLN A 157 -30.43 -15.14 21.21
N LYS A 158 -29.96 -14.74 22.40
CA LYS A 158 -30.77 -14.15 23.46
C LYS A 158 -30.99 -12.65 23.22
N PRO A 159 -32.19 -12.11 23.48
CA PRO A 159 -32.46 -10.69 23.42
C PRO A 159 -31.79 -9.93 24.59
N GLY A 160 -31.74 -8.60 24.52
CA GLY A 160 -31.33 -7.74 25.64
C GLY A 160 -29.86 -7.31 25.66
N HIS A 161 -29.01 -7.80 24.75
CA HIS A 161 -27.62 -7.35 24.63
C HIS A 161 -27.07 -7.59 23.22
N ARG A 162 -26.04 -6.84 22.83
CA ARG A 162 -25.31 -7.02 21.55
C ARG A 162 -24.17 -8.03 21.73
N ALA A 163 -23.71 -8.61 20.63
CA ALA A 163 -22.58 -9.54 20.64
C ALA A 163 -21.41 -9.00 21.45
N ALA A 164 -20.99 -7.75 21.22
CA ALA A 164 -19.86 -7.09 21.89
C ALA A 164 -19.85 -7.20 23.43
N VAL A 165 -21.02 -7.22 24.08
CA VAL A 165 -21.20 -7.26 25.54
C VAL A 165 -21.74 -8.61 26.04
N CYS A 166 -21.64 -9.65 25.21
CA CYS A 166 -22.10 -10.99 25.56
C CYS A 166 -21.06 -11.72 26.41
N HIS A 167 -21.47 -12.15 27.61
CA HIS A 167 -20.67 -12.97 28.52
C HIS A 167 -20.84 -14.48 28.27
N ALA A 168 -21.54 -14.90 27.20
CA ALA A 168 -21.63 -16.32 26.86
C ALA A 168 -20.25 -16.84 26.42
N PRO A 169 -19.86 -18.07 26.81
CA PRO A 169 -18.63 -18.68 26.35
C PRO A 169 -18.57 -18.69 24.82
N THR A 170 -17.42 -18.33 24.26
CA THR A 170 -17.21 -18.36 22.81
C THR A 170 -17.42 -19.79 22.32
N PRO A 171 -18.33 -20.05 21.35
CA PRO A 171 -18.47 -21.38 20.80
C PRO A 171 -17.16 -21.76 20.11
N VAL A 172 -16.47 -22.77 20.64
CA VAL A 172 -15.31 -23.37 20.00
C VAL A 172 -15.83 -24.20 18.84
N VAL A 173 -15.54 -23.77 17.61
CA VAL A 173 -15.72 -24.59 16.43
C VAL A 173 -14.66 -25.68 16.43
N THR A 174 -15.01 -26.87 16.92
CA THR A 174 -14.19 -28.09 16.75
C THR A 174 -14.45 -28.68 15.38
N ASN A 175 -13.63 -28.28 14.40
CA ASN A 175 -13.61 -28.91 13.09
C ASN A 175 -12.66 -30.11 13.17
N VAL A 176 -13.16 -31.25 13.67
CA VAL A 176 -12.48 -32.54 13.46
C VAL A 176 -13.37 -33.38 12.56
N SER A 177 -12.93 -33.58 11.34
CA SER A 177 -13.38 -34.67 10.48
C SER A 177 -12.14 -35.27 9.86
N VAL A 178 -11.51 -36.17 10.61
CA VAL A 178 -10.57 -37.14 10.04
C VAL A 178 -11.42 -38.33 9.60
N ALA A 179 -11.46 -38.57 8.30
CA ALA A 179 -11.82 -39.84 7.71
C ALA A 179 -10.87 -40.08 6.52
N ASN A 180 -9.68 -40.60 6.82
CA ASN A 180 -8.82 -41.22 5.82
C ASN A 180 -9.12 -42.73 5.85
N ASP A 181 -10.03 -43.18 5.01
CA ASP A 181 -10.13 -44.59 4.64
C ASP A 181 -9.43 -44.81 3.30
N VAL A 182 -8.54 -45.80 3.33
CA VAL A 182 -7.61 -46.22 2.29
C VAL A 182 -8.33 -46.91 1.14
N ALA A 183 -7.97 -46.58 -0.10
CA ALA A 183 -8.04 -47.52 -1.21
C ALA A 183 -6.86 -47.30 -2.15
N VAL A 184 -5.86 -48.17 -1.99
CA VAL A 184 -4.73 -48.37 -2.91
C VAL A 184 -5.26 -49.01 -4.19
N ALA A 185 -4.97 -48.40 -5.34
CA ALA A 185 -4.95 -49.08 -6.63
C ALA A 185 -4.07 -48.31 -7.64
N HIS A 186 -3.47 -49.07 -8.56
CA HIS A 186 -2.65 -48.72 -9.74
C HIS A 186 -1.13 -48.97 -9.59
N PRO A 187 -0.43 -49.36 -10.69
CA PRO A 187 -0.47 -50.71 -11.27
C PRO A 187 0.95 -51.30 -11.46
N ALA A 188 1.01 -52.60 -11.71
CA ALA A 188 2.23 -53.36 -11.96
C ALA A 188 3.07 -52.80 -13.13
N LEU A 189 4.34 -52.50 -12.84
CA LEU A 189 5.40 -52.40 -13.84
C LEU A 189 5.94 -53.82 -14.06
N ASN A 190 5.54 -54.44 -15.18
CA ASN A 190 6.26 -55.59 -15.72
C ASN A 190 7.52 -55.07 -16.40
N GLY A 191 8.68 -55.43 -15.87
CA GLY A 191 9.91 -55.54 -16.63
C GLY A 191 10.21 -57.01 -16.82
N ASP A 192 10.35 -57.45 -18.06
CA ASP A 192 11.12 -58.64 -18.38
C ASP A 192 11.99 -58.37 -19.60
N ASN A 193 13.21 -58.87 -19.47
CA ASN A 193 14.39 -58.70 -20.28
C ASN A 193 14.44 -59.80 -21.36
N GLN A 194 15.27 -59.56 -22.39
CA GLN A 194 15.88 -60.54 -23.32
C GLN A 194 15.23 -60.72 -24.70
#